data_AF-J2IGZ8-F1
#
_entry.id   AF-J2IGZ8-F1
#
_cell.length_a   1.000
_cell.length_b   1.000
_cell.length_c   1.000
_cell.angle_alpha   90.00
_cell.angle_beta   90.00
_cell.angle_gamma   90.00
#
_symmetry.space_group_name_H-M   'P 1'
#
loop_
_entity.id
_entity.type
_entity.pdbx_description
1 polymer ?
#
loop_
_entity_poly.entity_id
_entity_poly.type
_entity_poly.pdbx_seq_one_letter_code
_entity_poly.pdbx_strand_id
1 'polypeptide(L)'
;MKNLSIVAKIWLVIGLAVIAFSTVVAVSLFFTSKNNATTHNMRDFMYETAKLSSQARTSFVSLDEFFTQAVTLSDPDLLATAKQNQQRISDMLTRLQNLNPERSTTLQQLQQEAQSYAELSSAIAQQFIDGDADFEQIQQQVSRKTALYEKVYAELTQFEQQSDQRFAQSIDAVSDNSERALTVILLLGGVLLVTTAGLGHFIANRISQSAKTLGSSLAELASGKGNLASRLPVQGDDELAVVAREFNIFIKMLQSSFNELAQAIDPLTQSSDHLSTGMKALEGRTAEQSADSETVSQSMAELQLSVKDISQSANEAANSAEKASQLAKQGFDKTSNAVNFSRGLSSEITQAQSVITELAEKTKNVTQILSSINAIADQTNLLALNAAIEAARAGEHGRGFSVVADEVRNLSGKTAQSVVEVQQVVGELTQNVSKAVSIMQQAVKNAAHSAELASDAGSSIEQISGEVQQISLLNAQIAAATEEQTMVAEQIVANTAKMLSSFSSSKAIQQDVHGIAAELQALAQSLQTISSKFET
;
A
#
# COMPACT_ATOMS: atom_id res chain seq x y z
N MET A 1 43.48 24.23 -15.98
CA MET A 1 43.44 22.75 -16.11
C MET A 1 42.25 22.07 -15.43
N LYS A 2 41.57 22.67 -14.43
CA LYS A 2 40.43 22.00 -13.75
C LYS A 2 39.20 21.76 -14.64
N ASN A 3 38.99 22.59 -15.67
CA ASN A 3 37.79 22.54 -16.53
C ASN A 3 38.06 21.91 -17.90
N LEU A 4 39.20 21.26 -18.07
CA LEU A 4 39.50 20.49 -19.29
C LEU A 4 39.04 19.05 -19.08
N SER A 5 38.43 18.47 -20.11
CA SER A 5 38.13 17.04 -20.16
C SER A 5 39.39 16.21 -19.92
N ILE A 6 39.22 15.03 -19.36
CA ILE A 6 40.32 14.07 -19.16
C ILE A 6 41.02 13.80 -20.50
N VAL A 7 40.23 13.66 -21.57
CA VAL A 7 40.73 13.48 -22.94
C VAL A 7 41.59 14.68 -23.38
N ALA A 8 41.15 15.92 -23.15
CA ALA A 8 41.93 17.10 -23.51
C ALA A 8 43.23 17.23 -22.70
N LYS A 9 43.23 16.84 -21.42
CA LYS A 9 44.44 16.79 -20.58
C LYS A 9 45.46 15.79 -21.13
N ILE A 10 45.02 14.62 -21.59
CA ILE A 10 45.88 13.59 -22.20
C ILE A 10 46.48 14.11 -23.52
N TRP A 11 45.64 14.67 -24.41
CA TRP A 11 46.10 15.25 -25.67
C TRP A 11 47.09 16.40 -25.49
N LEU A 12 46.98 17.18 -24.40
CA LEU A 12 47.93 18.24 -24.08
C LEU A 12 49.34 17.69 -23.80
N VAL A 13 49.44 16.59 -23.04
CA VAL A 13 50.74 15.93 -22.76
C VAL A 13 51.34 15.35 -24.03
N ILE A 14 50.52 14.70 -24.86
CA ILE A 14 50.96 14.12 -26.15
C ILE A 14 51.43 15.24 -27.10
N GLY A 15 50.65 16.32 -27.23
CA GLY A 15 51.01 17.45 -28.09
C GLY A 15 52.33 18.11 -27.65
N LEU A 16 52.55 18.26 -26.35
CA LEU A 16 53.80 18.80 -25.81
C LEU A 16 55.00 17.87 -26.08
N ALA A 17 54.79 16.55 -25.98
CA ALA A 17 55.82 15.55 -26.32
C ALA A 17 56.20 15.60 -27.82
N VAL A 18 55.23 15.77 -28.71
CA VAL A 18 55.47 15.88 -30.17
C VAL A 18 56.24 17.16 -30.51
N ILE A 19 55.88 18.29 -29.89
CA ILE A 19 56.59 19.56 -30.07
C ILE A 19 58.03 19.43 -29.55
N ALA A 20 58.21 18.83 -28.38
CA ALA A 20 59.52 18.55 -27.80
C ALA A 20 60.40 17.72 -28.75
N PHE A 21 59.87 16.61 -29.27
CA PHE A 21 60.58 15.75 -30.20
C PHE A 21 60.97 16.49 -31.49
N SER A 22 60.01 17.23 -32.07
CA SER A 22 60.24 18.01 -33.29
C SER A 22 61.33 19.06 -33.10
N THR A 23 61.39 19.69 -31.93
CA THR A 23 62.42 20.69 -31.58
C THR A 23 63.81 20.06 -31.52
N VAL A 24 63.95 18.88 -30.89
CA VAL A 24 65.23 18.16 -30.81
C VAL A 24 65.73 17.74 -32.20
N VAL A 25 64.83 17.24 -33.05
CA VAL A 25 65.15 16.87 -34.43
C VAL A 25 65.61 18.08 -35.25
N ALA A 26 64.92 19.22 -35.15
CA ALA A 26 65.28 20.44 -35.87
C ALA A 26 66.69 20.94 -35.49
N VAL A 27 67.02 20.93 -34.19
CA VAL A 27 68.36 21.32 -33.70
C VAL A 27 69.44 20.36 -34.19
N SER A 28 69.17 19.05 -34.19
CA SER A 28 70.11 18.04 -34.71
C SER A 28 70.42 18.23 -36.20
N LEU A 29 69.40 18.50 -37.01
CA LEU A 29 69.56 18.78 -38.44
C LEU A 29 70.40 20.04 -38.69
N PHE A 30 70.19 21.10 -37.90
CA PHE A 30 70.96 22.34 -38.02
C PHE A 30 72.47 22.12 -37.77
N PHE A 31 72.84 21.44 -36.68
CA PHE A 31 74.24 21.15 -36.39
C PHE A 31 74.87 20.23 -37.42
N THR A 32 74.14 19.20 -37.87
CA THR A 32 74.60 18.27 -38.91
C THR A 32 74.89 19.01 -40.21
N SER A 33 74.00 19.91 -40.63
CA SER A 33 74.19 20.72 -41.85
C SER A 33 75.44 21.59 -41.76
N LYS A 34 75.68 22.22 -40.61
CA LYS A 34 76.86 23.07 -40.40
C LYS A 34 78.16 22.26 -40.46
N ASN A 35 78.18 21.09 -39.82
CA ASN A 35 79.35 20.22 -39.80
C ASN A 35 79.69 19.71 -41.21
N ASN A 36 78.66 19.28 -41.96
CA ASN A 36 78.83 18.75 -43.31
C ASN A 36 79.44 19.79 -44.28
N ALA A 37 79.04 21.06 -44.16
CA ALA A 37 79.62 22.16 -44.94
C ALA A 37 81.11 22.37 -44.65
N THR A 38 81.52 22.33 -43.38
CA THR A 38 82.94 22.46 -42.98
C THR A 38 83.76 21.26 -43.45
N THR A 39 83.25 20.03 -43.33
CA THR A 39 83.93 18.82 -43.82
C THR A 39 84.15 18.85 -45.34
N HIS A 40 83.18 19.35 -46.12
CA HIS A 40 83.33 19.48 -47.56
C HIS A 40 84.44 20.47 -47.93
N ASN A 41 84.48 21.63 -47.27
CA ASN A 41 85.52 22.65 -47.48
C ASN A 41 86.93 22.12 -47.13
N MET A 42 87.05 21.36 -46.04
CA MET A 42 88.32 20.75 -45.64
C MET A 42 88.85 19.75 -46.66
N ARG A 43 87.97 18.87 -47.15
CA ARG A 43 88.33 17.81 -48.10
C ARG A 43 88.75 18.37 -49.45
N ASP A 44 87.97 19.30 -49.99
CA ASP A 44 88.10 19.67 -51.40
C ASP A 44 89.03 20.87 -51.65
N PHE A 45 89.25 21.71 -50.63
CA PHE A 45 90.09 22.92 -50.77
C PHE A 45 91.31 22.92 -49.85
N MET A 46 91.11 22.67 -48.54
CA MET A 46 92.16 22.91 -47.55
C MET A 46 93.24 21.81 -47.58
N TYR A 47 92.84 20.55 -47.70
CA TYR A 47 93.78 19.43 -47.82
C TYR A 47 94.65 19.53 -49.07
N GLU A 48 94.04 19.79 -50.24
CA GLU A 48 94.80 19.96 -51.49
C GLU A 48 95.69 21.20 -51.47
N THR A 49 95.26 22.30 -50.83
CA THR A 49 96.10 23.50 -50.66
C THR A 49 97.34 23.21 -49.82
N ALA A 50 97.19 22.57 -48.66
CA ALA A 50 98.31 22.21 -47.78
C ALA A 50 99.30 21.29 -48.52
N LYS A 51 98.78 20.23 -49.17
CA LYS A 51 99.59 19.29 -49.95
C LYS A 51 100.36 19.96 -51.09
N LEU A 52 99.70 20.79 -51.91
CA LEU A 52 100.36 21.49 -53.03
C LEU A 52 101.38 22.53 -52.54
N SER A 53 101.11 23.23 -51.45
CA SER A 53 102.07 24.19 -50.87
C SER A 53 103.36 23.53 -50.41
N SER A 54 103.25 22.38 -49.74
CA SER A 54 104.40 21.59 -49.30
C SER A 54 105.22 21.10 -50.49
N GLN A 55 104.56 20.50 -51.49
CA GLN A 55 105.22 20.05 -52.70
C GLN A 55 105.89 21.21 -53.47
N ALA A 56 105.28 22.41 -53.51
CA ALA A 56 105.83 23.57 -54.21
C ALA A 56 107.12 24.04 -53.55
N ARG A 57 107.16 24.10 -52.21
CA ARG A 57 108.37 24.39 -51.45
C ARG A 57 109.47 23.35 -51.72
N THR A 58 109.16 22.06 -51.60
CA THR A 58 110.15 21.00 -51.84
C THR A 58 110.69 21.05 -53.26
N SER A 59 109.83 21.29 -54.26
CA SER A 59 110.24 21.39 -55.66
C SER A 59 111.15 22.61 -55.89
N PHE A 60 110.92 23.73 -55.20
CA PHE A 60 111.77 24.92 -55.26
C PHE A 60 113.16 24.71 -54.65
N VAL A 61 113.25 23.94 -53.55
CA VAL A 61 114.56 23.53 -53.00
C VAL A 61 115.32 22.66 -54.00
N SER A 62 114.66 21.65 -54.59
CA SER A 62 115.27 20.83 -55.63
C SER A 62 115.65 21.62 -56.89
N LEU A 63 114.92 22.69 -57.21
CA LEU A 63 115.26 23.58 -58.32
C LEU A 63 116.62 24.27 -58.10
N ASP A 64 116.88 24.82 -56.91
CA ASP A 64 118.18 25.42 -56.58
C ASP A 64 119.30 24.40 -56.57
N GLU A 65 119.03 23.18 -56.10
CA GLU A 65 119.97 22.08 -56.13
C GLU A 65 120.39 21.73 -57.57
N PHE A 66 119.43 21.60 -58.49
CA PHE A 66 119.73 21.34 -59.91
C PHE A 66 120.51 22.48 -60.56
N PHE A 67 120.16 23.74 -60.30
CA PHE A 67 120.94 24.87 -60.82
C PHE A 67 122.37 24.89 -60.27
N THR A 68 122.54 24.58 -58.99
CA THR A 68 123.86 24.54 -58.34
C THR A 68 124.72 23.40 -58.91
N GLN A 69 124.13 22.22 -59.14
CA GLN A 69 124.82 21.10 -59.77
C GLN A 69 125.14 21.37 -61.25
N ALA A 70 124.24 22.02 -61.99
CA ALA A 70 124.47 22.41 -63.39
C ALA A 70 125.68 23.36 -63.52
N VAL A 71 125.81 24.35 -62.63
CA VAL A 71 126.98 25.24 -62.55
C VAL A 71 128.25 24.45 -62.20
N THR A 72 128.18 23.56 -61.20
CA THR A 72 129.36 22.86 -60.67
C THR A 72 129.91 21.81 -61.64
N LEU A 73 129.02 21.09 -62.33
CA LEU A 73 129.37 19.99 -63.24
C LEU A 73 129.48 20.47 -64.70
N SER A 74 129.04 21.68 -65.01
CA SER A 74 128.90 22.20 -66.38
C SER A 74 128.07 21.27 -67.27
N ASP A 75 126.98 20.71 -66.72
CA ASP A 75 126.12 19.71 -67.37
C ASP A 75 124.82 20.35 -67.90
N PRO A 76 124.61 20.38 -69.23
CA PRO A 76 123.39 20.95 -69.83
C PRO A 76 122.11 20.14 -69.53
N ASP A 77 122.20 18.84 -69.23
CA ASP A 77 121.01 18.02 -68.91
C ASP A 77 120.44 18.36 -67.52
N LEU A 78 121.30 18.75 -66.57
CA LEU A 78 120.89 19.27 -65.27
C LEU A 78 120.22 20.64 -65.39
N LEU A 79 120.69 21.48 -66.31
CA LEU A 79 120.03 22.75 -66.62
C LEU A 79 118.64 22.53 -67.25
N ALA A 80 118.49 21.56 -68.15
CA ALA A 80 117.20 21.17 -68.70
C ALA A 80 116.24 20.64 -67.62
N THR A 81 116.75 19.84 -66.68
CA THR A 81 115.99 19.32 -65.53
C THR A 81 115.53 20.45 -64.60
N ALA A 82 116.40 21.44 -64.35
CA ALA A 82 116.03 22.64 -63.60
C ALA A 82 114.89 23.41 -64.28
N LYS A 83 114.97 23.63 -65.60
CA LYS A 83 113.88 24.27 -66.38
C LYS A 83 112.57 23.47 -66.30
N GLN A 84 112.62 22.14 -66.37
CA GLN A 84 111.43 21.30 -66.20
C GLN A 84 110.84 21.44 -64.78
N ASN A 85 111.68 21.49 -63.76
CA ASN A 85 111.24 21.62 -62.37
C ASN A 85 110.63 23.00 -62.08
N GLN A 86 111.18 24.07 -62.68
CA GLN A 86 110.57 25.39 -62.68
C GLN A 86 109.16 25.38 -63.30
N GLN A 87 108.96 24.69 -64.42
CA GLN A 87 107.62 24.56 -65.01
C GLN A 87 106.64 23.86 -64.06
N ARG A 88 107.08 22.80 -63.35
CA ARG A 88 106.23 22.13 -62.34
C ARG A 88 105.85 23.06 -61.19
N ILE A 89 106.79 23.86 -60.69
CA ILE A 89 106.51 24.85 -59.64
C ILE A 89 105.49 25.87 -60.14
N SER A 90 105.64 26.34 -61.38
CA SER A 90 104.69 27.26 -62.01
C SER A 90 103.27 26.65 -62.07
N ASP A 91 103.14 25.42 -62.55
CA ASP A 91 101.86 24.71 -62.63
C ASP A 91 101.22 24.53 -61.24
N MET A 92 102.04 24.24 -60.23
CA MET A 92 101.58 24.07 -58.85
C MET A 92 101.14 25.39 -58.22
N LEU A 93 101.86 26.48 -58.46
CA LEU A 93 101.46 27.81 -58.03
C LEU A 93 100.17 28.25 -58.72
N THR A 94 99.97 27.94 -60.01
CA THR A 94 98.69 28.19 -60.71
C THR A 94 97.55 27.36 -60.13
N ARG A 95 97.78 26.09 -59.77
CA ARG A 95 96.75 25.28 -59.07
C ARG A 95 96.43 25.83 -57.69
N LEU A 96 97.44 26.27 -56.94
CA LEU A 96 97.25 26.93 -55.65
C LEU A 96 96.43 28.21 -55.78
N GLN A 97 96.63 29.00 -56.85
CA GLN A 97 95.84 30.21 -57.14
C GLN A 97 94.36 29.86 -57.35
N ASN A 98 94.07 28.80 -58.13
CA ASN A 98 92.69 28.35 -58.37
C ASN A 98 92.00 27.81 -57.12
N LEU A 99 92.74 27.11 -56.25
CA LEU A 99 92.23 26.60 -54.98
C LEU A 99 92.06 27.69 -53.92
N ASN A 100 92.81 28.79 -54.04
CA ASN A 100 92.81 29.89 -53.08
C ASN A 100 92.64 31.25 -53.78
N PRO A 101 91.44 31.56 -54.30
CA PRO A 101 91.18 32.83 -54.98
C PRO A 101 91.52 34.03 -54.07
N GLU A 102 91.29 33.90 -52.76
CA GLU A 102 91.61 34.93 -51.76
C GLU A 102 93.11 35.26 -51.66
N ARG A 103 93.99 34.33 -52.07
CA ARG A 103 95.45 34.48 -52.01
C ARG A 103 96.09 34.53 -53.40
N SER A 104 95.28 34.73 -54.44
CA SER A 104 95.75 34.76 -55.83
C SER A 104 96.87 35.79 -56.03
N THR A 105 96.75 36.98 -55.45
CA THR A 105 97.76 38.05 -55.58
C THR A 105 99.12 37.63 -55.00
N THR A 106 99.12 37.04 -53.80
CA THR A 106 100.34 36.55 -53.14
C THR A 106 100.99 35.43 -53.94
N LEU A 107 100.20 34.48 -54.43
CA LEU A 107 100.72 33.36 -55.23
C LEU A 107 101.19 33.78 -56.63
N GLN A 108 100.61 34.83 -57.21
CA GLN A 108 101.08 35.42 -58.47
C GLN A 108 102.44 36.12 -58.27
N GLN A 109 102.58 36.88 -57.20
CA GLN A 109 103.85 37.52 -56.85
C GLN A 109 104.94 36.46 -56.61
N LEU A 110 104.62 35.42 -55.83
CA LEU A 110 105.52 34.30 -55.59
C LEU A 110 105.95 33.59 -56.89
N GLN A 111 105.01 33.42 -57.83
CA GLN A 111 105.29 32.84 -59.14
C GLN A 111 106.25 33.72 -59.96
N GLN A 112 106.06 35.05 -59.96
CA GLN A 112 106.96 35.99 -60.64
C GLN A 112 108.37 36.01 -60.02
N GLU A 113 108.47 35.90 -58.70
CA GLU A 113 109.74 35.89 -57.99
C GLU A 113 110.48 34.57 -58.20
N ALA A 114 109.77 33.44 -58.17
CA ALA A 114 110.31 32.13 -58.52
C ALA A 114 110.79 32.08 -59.99
N GLN A 115 110.03 32.71 -60.90
CA GLN A 115 110.41 32.87 -62.30
C GLN A 115 111.69 33.68 -62.45
N SER A 116 111.77 34.84 -61.78
CA SER A 116 112.95 35.71 -61.79
C SER A 116 114.19 35.01 -61.22
N TYR A 117 114.00 34.21 -60.17
CA TYR A 117 115.04 33.35 -59.61
C TYR A 117 115.54 32.30 -60.61
N ALA A 118 114.63 31.62 -61.31
CA ALA A 118 114.98 30.60 -62.28
C ALA A 118 115.68 31.15 -63.52
N GLU A 119 115.24 32.31 -64.03
CA GLU A 119 115.87 33.00 -65.16
C GLU A 119 117.30 33.44 -64.82
N LEU A 120 117.50 34.05 -63.66
CA LEU A 120 118.82 34.45 -63.20
C LEU A 120 119.73 33.25 -62.96
N SER A 121 119.22 32.19 -62.33
CA SER A 121 119.98 30.95 -62.09
C SER A 121 120.32 30.22 -63.38
N SER A 122 119.42 30.21 -64.37
CA SER A 122 119.67 29.65 -65.68
C SER A 122 120.70 30.45 -66.46
N ALA A 123 120.70 31.78 -66.37
CA ALA A 123 121.70 32.63 -67.01
C ALA A 123 123.10 32.38 -66.43
N ILE A 124 123.21 32.30 -65.10
CA ILE A 124 124.46 31.95 -64.41
C ILE A 124 124.93 30.55 -64.85
N ALA A 125 124.07 29.54 -64.81
CA ALA A 125 124.42 28.18 -65.23
C ALA A 125 124.88 28.12 -66.69
N GLN A 126 124.21 28.84 -67.59
CA GLN A 126 124.58 28.90 -69.00
C GLN A 126 125.97 29.52 -69.22
N GLN A 127 126.31 30.61 -68.50
CA GLN A 127 127.63 31.25 -68.58
C GLN A 127 128.77 30.31 -68.17
N PHE A 128 128.56 29.47 -67.14
CA PHE A 128 129.53 28.46 -66.73
C PHE A 128 129.65 27.32 -67.75
N ILE A 129 128.53 26.87 -68.34
CA ILE A 129 128.53 25.82 -69.36
C ILE A 129 129.20 26.29 -70.66
N ASP A 130 128.95 27.52 -71.08
CA ASP A 130 129.49 28.10 -72.32
C ASP A 130 130.97 28.52 -72.19
N GLY A 131 131.53 28.49 -70.96
CA GLY A 131 132.93 28.82 -70.67
C GLY A 131 133.27 30.32 -70.70
N ASP A 132 132.27 31.20 -70.81
CA ASP A 132 132.38 32.66 -70.93
C ASP A 132 132.08 33.38 -69.59
N ALA A 133 132.48 32.75 -68.48
CA ALA A 133 132.15 33.19 -67.13
C ALA A 133 133.01 34.40 -66.69
N ASP A 134 132.39 35.59 -66.65
CA ASP A 134 132.98 36.79 -66.02
C ASP A 134 132.79 36.74 -64.50
N PHE A 135 133.87 36.37 -63.78
CA PHE A 135 133.86 36.19 -62.33
C PHE A 135 133.50 37.47 -61.55
N GLU A 136 133.71 38.67 -62.11
CA GLU A 136 133.37 39.93 -61.44
C GLU A 136 131.85 40.21 -61.50
N GLN A 137 131.22 39.95 -62.66
CA GLN A 137 129.75 40.05 -62.81
C GLN A 137 128.99 38.92 -62.12
N ILE A 138 129.56 37.70 -62.10
CA ILE A 138 128.94 36.52 -61.47
C ILE A 138 128.75 36.75 -59.97
N GLN A 139 129.68 37.43 -59.28
CA GLN A 139 129.55 37.67 -57.85
C GLN A 139 128.28 38.48 -57.52
N GLN A 140 127.99 39.53 -58.30
CA GLN A 140 126.79 40.35 -58.12
C GLN A 140 125.50 39.57 -58.48
N GLN A 141 125.55 38.75 -59.54
CA GLN A 141 124.42 37.90 -59.94
C GLN A 141 124.13 36.81 -58.90
N VAL A 142 125.16 36.18 -58.32
CA VAL A 142 125.02 35.18 -57.26
C VAL A 142 124.41 35.81 -56.00
N SER A 143 124.85 37.00 -55.58
CA SER A 143 124.21 37.69 -54.44
C SER A 143 122.72 37.98 -54.69
N ARG A 144 122.36 38.39 -55.91
CA ARG A 144 120.94 38.60 -56.28
C ARG A 144 120.16 37.29 -56.36
N LYS A 145 120.77 36.21 -56.85
CA LYS A 145 120.21 34.85 -56.84
C LYS A 145 119.90 34.41 -55.41
N THR A 146 120.86 34.53 -54.50
CA THR A 146 120.70 34.14 -53.09
C THR A 146 119.56 34.93 -52.43
N ALA A 147 119.49 36.25 -52.63
CA ALA A 147 118.41 37.06 -52.09
C ALA A 147 117.01 36.65 -52.64
N LEU A 148 116.91 36.34 -53.93
CA LEU A 148 115.67 35.83 -54.54
C LEU A 148 115.31 34.44 -54.00
N TYR A 149 116.29 33.55 -53.84
CA TYR A 149 116.06 32.22 -53.26
C TYR A 149 115.53 32.31 -51.83
N GLU A 150 116.21 33.07 -50.97
CA GLU A 150 115.81 33.23 -49.57
C GLU A 150 114.39 33.79 -49.46
N LYS A 151 114.05 34.76 -50.32
CA LYS A 151 112.71 35.36 -50.34
C LYS A 151 111.64 34.37 -50.77
N VAL A 152 111.80 33.72 -51.93
CA VAL A 152 110.82 32.76 -52.46
C VAL A 152 110.69 31.56 -51.53
N TYR A 153 111.79 31.06 -50.98
CA TYR A 153 111.78 29.98 -50.00
C TYR A 153 111.04 30.36 -48.73
N ALA A 154 111.27 31.58 -48.20
CA ALA A 154 110.57 32.07 -47.02
C ALA A 154 109.06 32.24 -47.28
N GLU A 155 108.67 32.78 -48.42
CA GLU A 155 107.26 32.95 -48.79
C GLU A 155 106.54 31.61 -49.03
N LEU A 156 107.19 30.64 -49.69
CA LEU A 156 106.68 29.28 -49.83
C LEU A 156 106.49 28.59 -48.47
N THR A 157 107.48 28.74 -47.58
CA THR A 157 107.43 28.18 -46.21
C THR A 157 106.31 28.82 -45.39
N GLN A 158 106.14 30.13 -45.49
CA GLN A 158 105.07 30.85 -44.80
C GLN A 158 103.69 30.42 -45.33
N PHE A 159 103.55 30.24 -46.65
CA PHE A 159 102.30 29.80 -47.25
C PHE A 159 101.94 28.35 -46.86
N GLU A 160 102.92 27.44 -46.81
CA GLU A 160 102.75 26.07 -46.31
C GLU A 160 102.28 26.07 -44.84
N GLN A 161 103.02 26.74 -43.94
CA GLN A 161 102.66 26.81 -42.52
C GLN A 161 101.25 27.36 -42.29
N GLN A 162 100.85 28.40 -43.02
CA GLN A 162 99.51 28.95 -42.91
C GLN A 162 98.43 27.99 -43.42
N SER A 163 98.73 27.21 -44.46
CA SER A 163 97.81 26.24 -45.04
C SER A 163 97.59 25.07 -44.08
N ASP A 164 98.68 24.56 -43.47
CA ASP A 164 98.63 23.52 -42.44
C ASP A 164 97.88 23.98 -41.18
N GLN A 165 98.15 25.20 -40.69
CA GLN A 165 97.45 25.75 -39.53
C GLN A 165 95.94 25.89 -39.78
N ARG A 166 95.54 26.39 -40.95
CA ARG A 166 94.11 26.51 -41.31
C ARG A 166 93.43 25.14 -41.41
N PHE A 167 94.12 24.15 -41.97
CA PHE A 167 93.61 22.79 -42.05
C PHE A 167 93.42 22.19 -40.65
N ALA A 168 94.43 22.30 -39.77
CA ALA A 168 94.36 21.84 -38.38
C ALA A 168 93.22 22.53 -37.60
N GLN A 169 93.11 23.85 -37.69
CA GLN A 169 92.03 24.62 -37.05
C GLN A 169 90.63 24.19 -37.51
N SER A 170 90.49 23.73 -38.75
CA SER A 170 89.20 23.26 -39.27
C SER A 170 88.85 21.86 -38.77
N ILE A 171 89.85 20.99 -38.53
CA ILE A 171 89.65 19.71 -37.84
C ILE A 171 89.12 19.96 -36.43
N ASP A 172 89.78 20.83 -35.68
CA ASP A 172 89.36 21.18 -34.31
C ASP A 172 87.96 21.79 -34.30
N ALA A 173 87.64 22.67 -35.27
CA ALA A 173 86.31 23.27 -35.39
C ALA A 173 85.21 22.24 -35.66
N VAL A 174 85.47 21.19 -36.45
CA VAL A 174 84.51 20.08 -36.69
C VAL A 174 84.32 19.25 -35.42
N SER A 175 85.39 18.97 -34.68
CA SER A 175 85.34 18.26 -33.41
C SER A 175 84.52 19.05 -32.36
N ASP A 176 84.86 20.31 -32.14
CA ASP A 176 84.19 21.21 -31.19
C ASP A 176 82.70 21.40 -31.52
N ASN A 177 82.36 21.58 -32.81
CA ASN A 177 80.97 21.71 -33.23
C ASN A 177 80.19 20.42 -32.98
N SER A 178 80.82 19.25 -33.11
CA SER A 178 80.20 17.95 -32.84
C SER A 178 79.95 17.74 -31.34
N GLU A 179 80.91 18.07 -30.48
CA GLU A 179 80.74 17.98 -29.02
C GLU A 179 79.68 18.95 -28.49
N ARG A 180 79.67 20.19 -29.01
CA ARG A 180 78.63 21.18 -28.68
C ARG A 180 77.25 20.71 -29.13
N ALA A 181 77.13 20.14 -30.33
CA ALA A 181 75.88 19.59 -30.83
C ALA A 181 75.33 18.49 -29.92
N LEU A 182 76.18 17.52 -29.54
CA LEU A 182 75.79 16.44 -28.62
C LEU A 182 75.35 16.98 -27.26
N THR A 183 76.09 17.94 -26.69
CA THR A 183 75.76 18.52 -25.38
C THR A 183 74.43 19.29 -25.41
N VAL A 184 74.19 20.11 -26.43
CA VAL A 184 72.93 20.86 -26.60
C VAL A 184 71.75 19.90 -26.79
N ILE A 185 71.90 18.86 -27.61
CA ILE A 185 70.84 17.86 -27.85
C ILE A 185 70.50 17.10 -26.56
N LEU A 186 71.52 16.67 -25.78
CA LEU A 186 71.31 15.95 -24.52
C LEU A 186 70.66 16.82 -23.44
N LEU A 187 71.11 18.07 -23.27
CA LEU A 187 70.52 18.99 -22.30
C LEU A 187 69.08 19.36 -22.67
N LEU A 188 68.84 19.72 -23.93
CA LEU A 188 67.50 20.06 -24.42
C LEU A 188 66.56 18.86 -24.33
N GLY A 189 67.02 17.68 -24.75
CA GLY A 189 66.26 16.43 -24.64
C GLY A 189 65.94 16.07 -23.19
N GLY A 190 66.90 16.23 -22.27
CA GLY A 190 66.71 15.98 -20.85
C GLY A 190 65.67 16.90 -20.21
N VAL A 191 65.74 18.21 -20.45
CA VAL A 191 64.77 19.19 -19.93
C VAL A 191 63.37 18.91 -20.46
N LEU A 192 63.23 18.64 -21.76
CA LEU A 192 61.95 18.34 -22.38
C LEU A 192 61.34 17.03 -21.87
N LEU A 193 62.16 16.01 -21.61
CA LEU A 193 61.72 14.74 -21.03
C LEU A 193 61.20 14.94 -19.60
N VAL A 194 61.97 15.63 -18.75
CA VAL A 194 61.58 15.88 -17.35
C VAL A 194 60.28 16.69 -17.27
N THR A 195 60.13 17.72 -18.09
CA THR A 195 58.92 18.56 -18.11
C THR A 195 57.69 17.80 -18.59
N THR A 196 57.81 17.00 -19.65
CA THR A 196 56.73 16.16 -20.17
C THR A 196 56.32 15.08 -19.15
N ALA A 197 57.30 14.40 -18.54
CA ALA A 197 57.07 13.37 -17.53
C ALA A 197 56.44 13.95 -16.25
N GLY A 198 56.92 15.11 -15.79
CA GLY A 198 56.37 15.80 -14.62
C GLY A 198 54.92 16.25 -14.81
N LEU A 199 54.60 16.82 -15.99
CA LEU A 199 53.23 17.19 -16.34
C LEU A 199 52.31 15.96 -16.43
N GLY A 200 52.80 14.87 -17.03
CA GLY A 200 52.09 13.59 -17.08
C GLY A 200 51.79 13.02 -15.68
N HIS A 201 52.79 12.99 -14.80
CA HIS A 201 52.62 12.53 -13.42
C HIS A 201 51.62 13.38 -12.63
N PHE A 202 51.68 14.71 -12.77
CA PHE A 202 50.75 15.63 -12.09
C PHE A 202 49.28 15.38 -12.51
N ILE A 203 49.03 15.23 -13.81
CA ILE A 203 47.68 14.96 -14.35
C ILE A 203 47.19 13.58 -13.90
N ALA A 204 48.03 12.54 -13.99
CA ALA A 204 47.68 11.18 -13.59
C ALA A 204 47.34 11.07 -12.10
N ASN A 205 48.12 11.72 -11.22
CA ASN A 205 47.88 11.68 -9.78
C ASN A 205 46.55 12.35 -9.40
N ARG A 206 46.20 13.47 -10.05
CA ARG A 206 44.91 14.16 -9.83
C ARG A 206 43.72 13.30 -10.25
N ILE A 207 43.78 12.67 -11.43
CA ILE A 207 42.73 11.78 -11.91
C ILE A 207 42.58 10.57 -10.97
N SER A 208 43.70 9.96 -10.56
CA SER A 208 43.70 8.80 -9.68
C SER A 208 43.10 9.10 -8.29
N GLN A 209 43.41 10.27 -7.71
CA GLN A 209 42.82 10.68 -6.43
C GLN A 209 41.30 10.84 -6.53
N SER A 210 40.80 11.56 -7.53
CA SER A 210 39.36 11.75 -7.73
C SER A 210 38.63 10.43 -7.99
N ALA A 211 39.22 9.53 -8.78
CA ALA A 211 38.67 8.20 -9.03
C ALA A 211 38.66 7.33 -7.75
N LYS A 212 39.69 7.42 -6.90
CA LYS A 212 39.73 6.71 -5.60
C LYS A 212 38.66 7.22 -4.65
N THR A 213 38.43 8.53 -4.57
CA THR A 213 37.35 9.10 -3.73
C THR A 213 35.98 8.63 -4.19
N LEU A 214 35.72 8.65 -5.50
CA LEU A 214 34.48 8.10 -6.07
C LEU A 214 34.33 6.60 -5.75
N GLY A 215 35.40 5.83 -5.90
CA GLY A 215 35.42 4.39 -5.58
C GLY A 215 35.20 4.09 -4.10
N SER A 216 35.79 4.87 -3.18
CA SER A 216 35.60 4.68 -1.74
C SER A 216 34.17 4.99 -1.29
N SER A 217 33.55 6.05 -1.82
CA SER A 217 32.16 6.38 -1.48
C SER A 217 31.17 5.37 -2.04
N LEU A 218 31.42 4.82 -3.24
CA LEU A 218 30.64 3.70 -3.77
C LEU A 218 30.81 2.42 -2.94
N ALA A 219 32.04 2.12 -2.49
CA ALA A 219 32.31 0.96 -1.63
C ALA A 219 31.64 1.09 -0.26
N GLU A 220 31.61 2.30 0.32
CA GLU A 220 30.92 2.58 1.59
C GLU A 220 29.41 2.33 1.48
N LEU A 221 28.77 2.78 0.38
CA LEU A 221 27.36 2.47 0.09
C LEU A 221 27.12 0.97 -0.14
N ALA A 222 27.98 0.30 -0.92
CA ALA A 222 27.86 -1.12 -1.19
C ALA A 222 28.03 -1.99 0.07
N SER A 223 28.72 -1.49 1.09
CA SER A 223 28.91 -2.19 2.37
C SER A 223 27.66 -2.24 3.26
N GLY A 224 26.56 -1.58 2.87
CA GLY A 224 25.30 -1.57 3.62
C GLY A 224 25.31 -0.72 4.89
N LYS A 225 26.36 0.10 5.08
CA LYS A 225 26.49 1.11 6.14
C LYS A 225 26.62 2.53 5.57
N GLY A 226 26.18 2.72 4.33
CA GLY A 226 26.37 3.98 3.62
C GLY A 226 25.53 5.07 4.25
N ASN A 227 26.19 6.06 4.84
CA ASN A 227 25.57 7.30 5.26
C ASN A 227 25.06 8.04 4.01
N LEU A 228 23.75 8.05 3.80
CA LEU A 228 23.10 8.69 2.67
C LEU A 228 23.17 10.23 2.76
N ALA A 229 23.57 10.81 3.90
CA ALA A 229 23.87 12.23 4.03
C ALA A 229 25.18 12.62 3.34
N SER A 230 26.07 11.65 3.09
CA SER A 230 27.35 11.91 2.42
C SER A 230 27.14 12.36 0.98
N ARG A 231 27.97 13.31 0.53
CA ARG A 231 27.95 13.84 -0.83
C ARG A 231 29.36 13.83 -1.41
N LEU A 232 29.45 13.49 -2.68
CA LEU A 232 30.70 13.62 -3.40
C LEU A 232 30.98 15.09 -3.69
N PRO A 233 32.20 15.59 -3.41
CA PRO A 233 32.57 16.94 -3.76
C PRO A 233 32.66 17.07 -5.28
N VAL A 234 31.82 17.92 -5.87
CA VAL A 234 31.86 18.23 -7.30
C VAL A 234 32.96 19.26 -7.54
N GLN A 235 34.08 18.83 -8.13
CA GLN A 235 35.22 19.70 -8.44
C GLN A 235 35.53 19.69 -9.94
N GLY A 236 35.48 20.86 -10.59
CA GLY A 236 35.71 21.00 -12.03
C GLY A 236 34.47 20.69 -12.87
N ASP A 237 34.68 20.60 -14.18
CA ASP A 237 33.64 20.32 -15.20
C ASP A 237 34.06 19.17 -16.14
N ASP A 238 34.93 18.27 -15.65
CA ASP A 238 35.34 17.09 -16.41
C ASP A 238 34.40 15.90 -16.19
N GLU A 239 34.68 14.79 -16.85
CA GLU A 239 33.82 13.60 -16.84
C GLU A 239 33.62 13.04 -15.43
N LEU A 240 34.58 13.21 -14.51
CA LEU A 240 34.43 12.77 -13.11
C LEU A 240 33.50 13.70 -12.32
N ALA A 241 33.49 15.00 -12.64
CA ALA A 241 32.55 15.95 -12.04
C ALA A 241 31.10 15.66 -12.44
N VAL A 242 30.86 15.22 -13.68
CA VAL A 242 29.54 14.76 -14.13
C VAL A 242 29.11 13.53 -13.33
N VAL A 243 29.97 12.51 -13.21
CA VAL A 243 29.67 11.30 -12.43
C VAL A 243 29.38 11.63 -10.96
N ALA A 244 30.15 12.53 -10.34
CA ALA A 244 29.91 12.97 -8.96
C ALA A 244 28.54 13.68 -8.81
N ARG A 245 28.12 14.46 -9.81
CA ARG A 245 26.82 15.14 -9.82
C ARG A 245 25.66 14.15 -9.94
N GLU A 246 25.73 13.23 -10.89
CA GLU A 246 24.72 12.19 -11.09
C GLU A 246 24.62 11.26 -9.86
N PHE A 247 25.75 10.92 -9.25
CA PHE A 247 25.78 10.19 -7.99
C PHE A 247 25.03 10.93 -6.87
N ASN A 248 25.28 12.24 -6.71
CA ASN A 248 24.58 13.03 -5.69
C ASN A 248 23.07 13.14 -5.94
N ILE A 249 22.63 13.18 -7.20
CA ILE A 249 21.21 13.12 -7.58
C ILE A 249 20.62 11.77 -7.20
N PHE A 250 21.29 10.68 -7.54
CA PHE A 250 20.86 9.32 -7.18
C PHE A 250 20.72 9.14 -5.66
N ILE A 251 21.69 9.63 -4.88
CA ILE A 251 21.62 9.58 -3.41
C ILE A 251 20.46 10.40 -2.85
N LYS A 252 20.18 11.58 -3.43
CA LYS A 252 19.01 12.39 -3.05
C LYS A 252 17.70 11.64 -3.31
N MET A 253 17.59 10.93 -4.42
CA MET A 253 16.42 10.09 -4.72
C MET A 253 16.27 8.97 -3.69
N LEU A 254 17.36 8.25 -3.35
CA LEU A 254 17.34 7.22 -2.32
C LEU A 254 16.89 7.76 -0.96
N GLN A 255 17.43 8.89 -0.52
CA GLN A 255 16.98 9.54 0.73
C GLN A 255 15.48 9.86 0.71
N SER A 256 14.96 10.39 -0.40
CA SER A 256 13.51 10.66 -0.53
C SER A 256 12.70 9.37 -0.38
N SER A 257 13.08 8.31 -1.08
CA SER A 257 12.38 7.03 -1.02
C SER A 257 12.44 6.38 0.37
N PHE A 258 13.57 6.45 1.07
CA PHE A 258 13.68 5.95 2.44
C PHE A 258 12.89 6.80 3.44
N ASN A 259 12.85 8.12 3.27
CA ASN A 259 12.03 9.00 4.10
C ASN A 259 10.53 8.75 3.89
N GLU A 260 10.09 8.57 2.64
CA GLU A 260 8.70 8.18 2.33
C GLU A 260 8.35 6.81 2.95
N LEU A 261 9.28 5.85 2.87
CA LEU A 261 9.11 4.53 3.50
C LEU A 261 9.03 4.64 5.03
N ALA A 262 9.92 5.42 5.66
CA ALA A 262 9.89 5.68 7.10
C ALA A 262 8.57 6.33 7.55
N GLN A 263 8.07 7.31 6.78
CA GLN A 263 6.78 7.96 7.05
C GLN A 263 5.58 7.04 6.87
N ALA A 264 5.69 5.98 6.07
CA ALA A 264 4.62 5.00 5.86
C ALA A 264 4.56 3.90 6.95
N ILE A 265 5.68 3.64 7.64
CA ILE A 265 5.77 2.59 8.68
C ILE A 265 4.97 2.94 9.93
N ASP A 266 5.01 4.20 10.39
CA ASP A 266 4.28 4.62 11.58
C ASP A 266 2.76 4.46 11.42
N PRO A 267 2.11 4.95 10.33
CA PRO A 267 0.71 4.69 10.05
C PRO A 267 0.38 3.19 9.92
N LEU A 268 1.27 2.38 9.34
CA LEU A 268 1.07 0.94 9.21
C LEU A 268 1.06 0.24 10.58
N THR A 269 1.98 0.62 11.46
CA THR A 269 2.07 0.13 12.85
C THR A 269 0.82 0.53 13.63
N GLN A 270 0.42 1.80 13.57
CA GLN A 270 -0.80 2.29 14.21
C GLN A 270 -2.04 1.55 13.70
N SER A 271 -2.16 1.36 12.38
CA SER A 271 -3.29 0.64 11.78
C SER A 271 -3.37 -0.81 12.25
N SER A 272 -2.22 -1.47 12.41
CA SER A 272 -2.13 -2.85 12.91
C SER A 272 -2.54 -2.95 14.38
N ASP A 273 -2.10 -2.01 15.22
CA ASP A 273 -2.51 -1.93 16.64
C ASP A 273 -4.01 -1.60 16.79
N HIS A 274 -4.52 -0.67 15.98
CA HIS A 274 -5.95 -0.36 15.93
C HIS A 274 -6.79 -1.58 15.50
N LEU A 275 -6.32 -2.33 14.51
CA LEU A 275 -6.97 -3.56 14.05
C LEU A 275 -6.98 -4.62 15.15
N SER A 276 -5.85 -4.86 15.81
CA SER A 276 -5.71 -5.80 16.93
C SER A 276 -6.63 -5.44 18.11
N THR A 277 -6.64 -4.17 18.51
CA THR A 277 -7.50 -3.68 19.60
C THR A 277 -8.98 -3.77 19.22
N GLY A 278 -9.33 -3.41 17.98
CA GLY A 278 -10.68 -3.54 17.45
C GLY A 278 -11.17 -4.99 17.42
N MET A 279 -10.31 -5.95 17.04
CA MET A 279 -10.65 -7.37 17.06
C MET A 279 -10.87 -7.92 18.45
N LYS A 280 -10.06 -7.53 19.46
CA LYS A 280 -10.31 -7.90 20.86
C LYS A 280 -11.64 -7.37 21.38
N ALA A 281 -11.98 -6.12 21.06
CA ALA A 281 -13.28 -5.55 21.43
C ALA A 281 -14.43 -6.29 20.74
N LEU A 282 -14.26 -6.66 19.47
CA LEU A 282 -15.25 -7.43 18.72
C LEU A 282 -15.43 -8.85 19.26
N GLU A 283 -14.35 -9.50 19.70
CA GLU A 283 -14.38 -10.80 20.37
C GLU A 283 -15.23 -10.75 21.65
N GLY A 284 -14.99 -9.75 22.51
CA GLY A 284 -15.79 -9.54 23.72
C GLY A 284 -17.28 -9.34 23.42
N ARG A 285 -17.61 -8.50 22.44
CA ARG A 285 -19.00 -8.26 22.02
C ARG A 285 -19.66 -9.50 21.41
N THR A 286 -18.91 -10.29 20.64
CA THR A 286 -19.43 -11.54 20.05
C THR A 286 -19.72 -12.57 21.13
N ALA A 287 -18.89 -12.64 22.18
CA ALA A 287 -19.13 -13.49 23.33
C ALA A 287 -20.38 -13.06 24.12
N GLU A 288 -20.54 -11.76 24.40
CA GLU A 288 -21.77 -11.22 25.01
C GLU A 288 -23.01 -11.55 24.18
N GLN A 289 -22.98 -11.31 22.87
CA GLN A 289 -24.11 -11.56 21.99
C GLN A 289 -24.46 -13.06 21.90
N SER A 290 -23.46 -13.94 22.02
CA SER A 290 -23.67 -15.39 22.12
C SER A 290 -24.40 -15.77 23.42
N ALA A 291 -23.98 -15.21 24.56
CA ALA A 291 -24.63 -15.44 25.85
C ALA A 291 -26.06 -14.89 25.89
N ASP A 292 -26.29 -13.70 25.32
CA ASP A 292 -27.64 -13.13 25.18
C ASP A 292 -28.54 -14.03 24.33
N SER A 293 -27.99 -14.61 23.26
CA SER A 293 -28.73 -15.52 22.36
C SER A 293 -29.07 -16.84 23.04
N GLU A 294 -28.17 -17.40 23.84
CA GLU A 294 -28.46 -18.58 24.67
C GLU A 294 -29.59 -18.27 25.66
N THR A 295 -29.56 -17.09 26.30
CA THR A 295 -30.61 -16.63 27.21
C THR A 295 -31.96 -16.52 26.49
N VAL A 296 -31.99 -15.90 25.30
CA VAL A 296 -33.21 -15.81 24.47
C VAL A 296 -33.72 -17.21 24.11
N SER A 297 -32.84 -18.13 23.73
CA SER A 297 -33.23 -19.51 23.41
C SER A 297 -33.88 -20.20 24.62
N GLN A 298 -33.32 -20.01 25.82
CA GLN A 298 -33.89 -20.56 27.04
C GLN A 298 -35.26 -19.94 27.36
N SER A 299 -35.38 -18.61 27.31
CA SER A 299 -36.65 -17.92 27.55
C SER A 299 -37.74 -18.33 26.56
N MET A 300 -37.38 -18.61 25.31
CA MET A 300 -38.33 -19.12 24.31
C MET A 300 -38.75 -20.57 24.58
N ALA A 301 -37.85 -21.42 25.10
CA ALA A 301 -38.21 -22.76 25.54
C ALA A 301 -39.19 -22.73 26.74
N GLU A 302 -38.96 -21.82 27.69
CA GLU A 302 -39.90 -21.58 28.80
C GLU A 302 -41.25 -21.01 28.29
N LEU A 303 -41.22 -20.11 27.31
CA LEU A 303 -42.43 -19.58 26.67
C LEU A 303 -43.22 -20.69 25.98
N GLN A 304 -42.56 -21.62 25.27
CA GLN A 304 -43.25 -22.76 24.64
C GLN A 304 -43.97 -23.64 25.67
N LEU A 305 -43.36 -23.88 26.83
CA LEU A 305 -44.02 -24.59 27.93
C LEU A 305 -45.24 -23.81 28.45
N SER A 306 -45.09 -22.50 28.68
CA SER A 306 -46.19 -21.67 29.15
C SER A 306 -47.35 -21.59 28.15
N VAL A 307 -47.07 -21.46 26.86
CA VAL A 307 -48.08 -21.47 25.78
C VAL A 307 -48.82 -22.80 25.73
N LYS A 308 -48.11 -23.91 25.92
CA LYS A 308 -48.73 -25.24 26.00
C LYS A 308 -49.69 -25.35 27.19
N ASP A 309 -49.30 -24.84 28.36
CA ASP A 309 -50.15 -24.83 29.55
C ASP A 309 -51.40 -23.95 29.36
N ILE A 310 -51.26 -22.80 28.69
CA ILE A 310 -52.40 -21.93 28.34
C ILE A 310 -53.34 -22.63 27.36
N SER A 311 -52.80 -23.29 26.34
CA SER A 311 -53.59 -24.05 25.36
C SER A 311 -54.39 -25.18 26.03
N GLN A 312 -53.76 -25.92 26.94
CA GLN A 312 -54.45 -26.94 27.74
C GLN A 312 -55.55 -26.33 28.60
N SER A 313 -55.26 -25.22 29.29
CA SER A 313 -56.23 -24.51 30.14
C SER A 313 -57.43 -24.01 29.34
N ALA A 314 -57.21 -23.47 28.14
CA ALA A 314 -58.27 -23.03 27.24
C ALA A 314 -59.16 -24.21 26.79
N ASN A 315 -58.57 -25.36 26.47
CA ASN A 315 -59.30 -26.58 26.13
C ASN A 315 -60.14 -27.11 27.32
N GLU A 316 -59.58 -27.12 28.53
CA GLU A 316 -60.30 -27.52 29.75
C GLU A 316 -61.46 -26.57 30.06
N ALA A 317 -61.25 -25.26 29.86
CA ALA A 317 -62.28 -24.24 30.02
C ALA A 317 -63.38 -24.37 28.95
N ALA A 318 -63.04 -24.67 27.69
CA ALA A 318 -64.00 -24.92 26.62
C ALA A 318 -64.88 -26.14 26.93
N ASN A 319 -64.27 -27.25 27.37
CA ASN A 319 -64.98 -28.45 27.80
C ASN A 319 -65.91 -28.18 28.99
N SER A 320 -65.47 -27.34 29.94
CA SER A 320 -66.27 -26.95 31.10
C SER A 320 -67.46 -26.06 30.71
N ALA A 321 -67.25 -25.13 29.79
CA ALA A 321 -68.31 -24.31 29.20
C ALA A 321 -69.34 -25.17 28.46
N GLU A 322 -68.91 -26.15 27.66
CA GLU A 322 -69.83 -27.04 26.97
C GLU A 322 -70.69 -27.87 27.94
N LYS A 323 -70.10 -28.40 29.02
CA LYS A 323 -70.85 -29.06 30.09
C LYS A 323 -71.84 -28.11 30.77
N ALA A 324 -71.44 -26.87 31.05
CA ALA A 324 -72.32 -25.87 31.65
C ALA A 324 -73.48 -25.50 30.71
N SER A 325 -73.25 -25.42 29.41
CA SER A 325 -74.30 -25.19 28.39
C SER A 325 -75.32 -26.33 28.38
N GLN A 326 -74.86 -27.58 28.43
CA GLN A 326 -75.75 -28.75 28.53
C GLN A 326 -76.58 -28.73 29.82
N LEU A 327 -75.98 -28.37 30.96
CA LEU A 327 -76.69 -28.24 32.23
C LEU A 327 -77.70 -27.09 32.22
N ALA A 328 -77.35 -25.95 31.63
CA ALA A 328 -78.26 -24.81 31.46
C ALA A 328 -79.47 -25.22 30.59
N LYS A 329 -79.24 -25.91 29.46
CA LYS A 329 -80.32 -26.44 28.62
C LYS A 329 -81.26 -27.38 29.39
N GLN A 330 -80.71 -28.31 30.16
CA GLN A 330 -81.52 -29.19 31.01
C GLN A 330 -82.29 -28.41 32.09
N GLY A 331 -81.68 -27.36 32.66
CA GLY A 331 -82.32 -26.46 33.63
C GLY A 331 -83.49 -25.68 33.03
N PHE A 332 -83.33 -25.20 31.80
CA PHE A 332 -84.36 -24.52 31.02
C PHE A 332 -85.54 -25.47 30.73
N ASP A 333 -85.26 -26.70 30.29
CA ASP A 333 -86.31 -27.70 30.03
C ASP A 333 -87.11 -28.01 31.31
N LYS A 334 -86.42 -28.13 32.46
CA LYS A 334 -87.08 -28.37 33.76
C LYS A 334 -87.93 -27.20 34.23
N THR A 335 -87.47 -25.97 34.07
CA THR A 335 -88.24 -24.76 34.43
C THR A 335 -89.44 -24.57 33.51
N SER A 336 -89.28 -24.79 32.20
CA SER A 336 -90.38 -24.80 31.23
C SER A 336 -91.46 -25.84 31.60
N ASN A 337 -91.05 -27.04 31.99
CA ASN A 337 -91.99 -28.06 32.49
C ASN A 337 -92.68 -27.62 33.79
N ALA A 338 -91.99 -26.96 34.71
CA ALA A 338 -92.58 -26.43 35.94
C ALA A 338 -93.63 -25.35 35.64
N VAL A 339 -93.38 -24.44 34.70
CA VAL A 339 -94.37 -23.45 34.23
C VAL A 339 -95.64 -24.14 33.71
N ASN A 340 -95.47 -25.15 32.85
CA ASN A 340 -96.60 -25.89 32.28
C ASN A 340 -97.38 -26.65 33.37
N PHE A 341 -96.68 -27.28 34.31
CA PHE A 341 -97.30 -27.99 35.43
C PHE A 341 -98.08 -27.04 36.35
N SER A 342 -97.52 -25.88 36.71
CA SER A 342 -98.21 -24.87 37.52
C SER A 342 -99.45 -24.29 36.81
N ARG A 343 -99.40 -24.10 35.49
CA ARG A 343 -100.58 -23.70 34.69
C ARG A 343 -101.66 -24.79 34.69
N GLY A 344 -101.27 -26.06 34.51
CA GLY A 344 -102.18 -27.21 34.62
C GLY A 344 -102.84 -27.29 35.99
N LEU A 345 -102.05 -27.17 37.06
CA LEU A 345 -102.54 -27.18 38.44
C LEU A 345 -103.54 -26.04 38.71
N SER A 346 -103.26 -24.83 38.20
CA SER A 346 -104.18 -23.69 38.31
C SER A 346 -105.54 -23.98 37.64
N SER A 347 -105.53 -24.64 36.48
CA SER A 347 -106.74 -25.07 35.77
C SER A 347 -107.51 -26.12 36.56
N GLU A 348 -106.83 -27.14 37.11
CA GLU A 348 -107.46 -28.19 37.92
C GLU A 348 -108.11 -27.62 39.20
N ILE A 349 -107.43 -26.68 39.88
CA ILE A 349 -107.98 -26.02 41.08
C ILE A 349 -109.18 -25.16 40.71
N THR A 350 -109.13 -24.44 39.58
CA THR A 350 -110.27 -23.62 39.11
C THR A 350 -111.48 -24.50 38.79
N GLN A 351 -111.27 -25.68 38.21
CA GLN A 351 -112.34 -26.65 37.99
C GLN A 351 -112.91 -27.20 39.30
N ALA A 352 -112.05 -27.54 40.27
CA ALA A 352 -112.48 -27.94 41.61
C ALA A 352 -113.27 -26.83 42.33
N GLN A 353 -112.84 -25.57 42.17
CA GLN A 353 -113.54 -24.39 42.70
C GLN A 353 -114.95 -24.29 42.12
N SER A 354 -115.13 -24.51 40.81
CA SER A 354 -116.45 -24.50 40.18
C SER A 354 -117.40 -25.54 40.80
N VAL A 355 -116.91 -26.76 41.04
CA VAL A 355 -117.71 -27.84 41.65
C VAL A 355 -118.10 -27.50 43.09
N ILE A 356 -117.18 -26.93 43.87
CA ILE A 356 -117.46 -26.51 45.25
C ILE A 356 -118.41 -25.30 45.29
N THR A 357 -118.32 -24.38 44.33
CA THR A 357 -119.28 -23.28 44.19
C THR A 357 -120.68 -23.80 43.87
N GLU A 358 -120.81 -24.78 42.98
CA GLU A 358 -122.10 -25.45 42.71
C GLU A 358 -122.65 -26.14 43.98
N LEU A 359 -121.78 -26.79 44.77
CA LEU A 359 -122.16 -27.38 46.06
C LEU A 359 -122.65 -26.31 47.05
N ALA A 360 -122.03 -25.12 47.08
CA ALA A 360 -122.46 -23.99 47.90
C ALA A 360 -123.88 -23.54 47.55
N GLU A 361 -124.18 -23.42 46.25
CA GLU A 361 -125.51 -23.06 45.76
C GLU A 361 -126.56 -24.12 46.11
N LYS A 362 -126.25 -25.41 45.91
CA LYS A 362 -127.14 -26.52 46.29
C LYS A 362 -127.40 -26.54 47.79
N THR A 363 -126.37 -26.29 48.61
CA THR A 363 -126.50 -26.22 50.07
C THR A 363 -127.41 -25.07 50.49
N LYS A 364 -127.30 -23.89 49.85
CA LYS A 364 -128.20 -22.75 50.07
C LYS A 364 -129.66 -23.11 49.75
N ASN A 365 -129.90 -23.83 48.65
CA ASN A 365 -131.23 -24.29 48.28
C ASN A 365 -131.80 -25.26 49.33
N VAL A 366 -130.98 -26.16 49.88
CA VAL A 366 -131.37 -27.06 50.99
C VAL A 366 -131.77 -26.27 52.23
N THR A 367 -131.00 -25.24 52.61
CA THR A 367 -131.35 -24.36 53.74
C THR A 367 -132.73 -23.70 53.54
N GLN A 368 -133.04 -23.24 52.33
CA GLN A 368 -134.34 -22.66 52.01
C GLN A 368 -135.48 -23.69 52.14
N ILE A 369 -135.28 -24.92 51.64
CA ILE A 369 -136.24 -26.02 51.79
C ILE A 369 -136.46 -26.34 53.27
N LEU A 370 -135.41 -26.45 54.07
CA LEU A 370 -135.51 -26.70 55.51
C LEU A 370 -136.27 -25.59 56.23
N SER A 371 -136.06 -24.32 55.86
CA SER A 371 -136.85 -23.22 56.40
C SER A 371 -138.34 -23.35 56.07
N SER A 372 -138.69 -23.78 54.86
CA SER A 372 -140.09 -24.07 54.50
C SER A 372 -140.66 -25.27 55.27
N ILE A 373 -139.89 -26.34 55.46
CA ILE A 373 -140.32 -27.50 56.26
C ILE A 373 -140.53 -27.10 57.72
N ASN A 374 -139.64 -26.28 58.29
CA ASN A 374 -139.82 -25.78 59.65
C ASN A 374 -141.11 -24.97 59.79
N ALA A 375 -141.37 -24.07 58.84
CA ALA A 375 -142.61 -23.29 58.80
C ALA A 375 -143.86 -24.19 58.69
N ILE A 376 -143.80 -25.28 57.90
CA ILE A 376 -144.88 -26.27 57.81
C ILE A 376 -145.03 -27.03 59.13
N ALA A 377 -143.94 -27.44 59.77
CA ALA A 377 -143.95 -28.13 61.05
C ALA A 377 -144.56 -27.24 62.16
N ASP A 378 -144.19 -25.96 62.21
CA ASP A 378 -144.78 -24.96 63.11
C ASP A 378 -146.26 -24.74 62.83
N GLN A 379 -146.64 -24.63 61.56
CA GLN A 379 -148.04 -24.52 61.15
C GLN A 379 -148.85 -25.78 61.53
N THR A 380 -148.25 -26.96 61.37
CA THR A 380 -148.85 -28.25 61.74
C THR A 380 -148.99 -28.37 63.25
N ASN A 381 -148.00 -27.91 64.01
CA ASN A 381 -148.03 -27.85 65.47
C ASN A 381 -149.14 -26.90 65.98
N LEU A 382 -149.32 -25.75 65.33
CA LEU A 382 -150.41 -24.81 65.62
C LEU A 382 -151.80 -25.39 65.25
N LEU A 383 -151.92 -26.07 64.11
CA LEU A 383 -153.14 -26.75 63.71
C LEU A 383 -153.50 -27.89 64.68
N ALA A 384 -152.51 -28.67 65.09
CA ALA A 384 -152.67 -29.75 66.07
C ALA A 384 -153.04 -29.22 67.45
N LEU A 385 -152.45 -28.10 67.89
CA LEU A 385 -152.82 -27.41 69.11
C LEU A 385 -154.28 -26.94 69.07
N ASN A 386 -154.72 -26.31 67.98
CA ASN A 386 -156.10 -25.89 67.80
C ASN A 386 -157.07 -27.09 67.80
N ALA A 387 -156.68 -28.21 67.18
CA ALA A 387 -157.46 -29.45 67.19
C ALA A 387 -157.54 -30.09 68.58
N ALA A 388 -156.45 -30.08 69.36
CA ALA A 388 -156.43 -30.58 70.74
C ALA A 388 -157.30 -29.72 71.67
N ILE A 389 -157.29 -28.39 71.50
CA ILE A 389 -158.18 -27.46 72.22
C ILE A 389 -159.65 -27.79 71.91
N GLU A 390 -160.01 -27.97 70.64
CA GLU A 390 -161.40 -28.24 70.26
C GLU A 390 -161.85 -29.65 70.66
N ALA A 391 -160.94 -30.63 70.65
CA ALA A 391 -161.18 -31.98 71.17
C ALA A 391 -161.43 -31.99 72.69
N ALA A 392 -160.67 -31.20 73.47
CA ALA A 392 -160.92 -31.01 74.90
C ALA A 392 -162.27 -30.31 75.16
N ARG A 393 -162.68 -29.42 74.27
CA ARG A 393 -163.97 -28.71 74.32
C ARG A 393 -165.17 -29.63 74.07
N ALA A 394 -165.00 -30.70 73.29
CA ALA A 394 -166.02 -31.70 72.98
C ALA A 394 -166.21 -32.80 74.06
N GLY A 395 -165.45 -32.77 75.15
CA GLY A 395 -165.60 -33.69 76.29
C GLY A 395 -165.37 -35.16 75.95
N GLU A 396 -166.21 -36.07 76.46
CA GLU A 396 -166.06 -37.53 76.28
C GLU A 396 -166.12 -37.97 74.80
N HIS A 397 -166.84 -37.24 73.93
CA HIS A 397 -166.90 -37.53 72.49
C HIS A 397 -165.61 -37.15 71.73
N GLY A 398 -164.76 -36.28 72.31
CA GLY A 398 -163.53 -35.79 71.70
C GLY A 398 -162.26 -36.59 72.03
N ARG A 399 -162.32 -37.59 72.92
CA ARG A 399 -161.13 -38.31 73.41
C ARG A 399 -160.29 -38.95 72.30
N GLY A 400 -160.93 -39.59 71.31
CA GLY A 400 -160.21 -40.17 70.18
C GLY A 400 -159.50 -39.13 69.31
N PHE A 401 -160.12 -37.96 69.10
CA PHE A 401 -159.53 -36.83 68.38
C PHE A 401 -158.40 -36.15 69.15
N SER A 402 -158.51 -36.04 70.48
CA SER A 402 -157.47 -35.47 71.32
C SER A 402 -156.18 -36.27 71.24
N VAL A 403 -156.26 -37.62 71.25
CA VAL A 403 -155.08 -38.49 71.12
C VAL A 403 -154.41 -38.31 69.76
N VAL A 404 -155.19 -38.21 68.68
CA VAL A 404 -154.64 -37.95 67.34
C VAL A 404 -154.03 -36.56 67.26
N ALA A 405 -154.66 -35.54 67.84
CA ALA A 405 -154.14 -34.17 67.85
C ALA A 405 -152.83 -34.06 68.66
N ASP A 406 -152.73 -34.71 69.82
CA ASP A 406 -151.50 -34.77 70.60
C ASP A 406 -150.39 -35.56 69.89
N GLU A 407 -150.72 -36.64 69.17
CA GLU A 407 -149.75 -37.40 68.38
C GLU A 407 -149.24 -36.59 67.17
N VAL A 408 -150.13 -35.88 66.46
CA VAL A 408 -149.73 -34.96 65.37
C VAL A 408 -148.87 -33.83 65.91
N ARG A 409 -149.20 -33.26 67.08
CA ARG A 409 -148.42 -32.22 67.75
C ARG A 409 -147.01 -32.72 68.12
N ASN A 410 -146.93 -33.90 68.71
CA ASN A 410 -145.66 -34.56 69.04
C ASN A 410 -144.82 -34.83 67.77
N LEU A 411 -145.45 -35.32 66.71
CA LEU A 411 -144.79 -35.58 65.43
C LEU A 411 -144.30 -34.29 64.76
N SER A 412 -145.09 -33.21 64.79
CA SER A 412 -144.68 -31.89 64.29
C SER A 412 -143.54 -31.29 65.12
N GLY A 413 -143.55 -31.48 66.45
CA GLY A 413 -142.46 -31.04 67.33
C GLY A 413 -141.16 -31.81 67.08
N LYS A 414 -141.22 -33.14 66.91
CA LYS A 414 -140.08 -33.95 66.48
C LYS A 414 -139.57 -33.53 65.10
N THR A 415 -140.48 -33.21 64.17
CA THR A 415 -140.11 -32.74 62.82
C THR A 415 -139.38 -31.40 62.89
N ALA A 416 -139.90 -30.42 63.64
CA ALA A 416 -139.26 -29.12 63.83
C ALA A 416 -137.86 -29.27 64.48
N GLN A 417 -137.75 -30.12 65.50
CA GLN A 417 -136.48 -30.42 66.16
C GLN A 417 -135.45 -31.04 65.18
N SER A 418 -135.85 -32.04 64.39
CA SER A 418 -134.97 -32.63 63.37
C SER A 418 -134.60 -31.64 62.27
N VAL A 419 -135.50 -30.72 61.90
CA VAL A 419 -135.19 -29.66 60.95
C VAL A 419 -134.14 -28.70 61.50
N VAL A 420 -134.20 -28.33 62.78
CA VAL A 420 -133.18 -27.50 63.45
C VAL A 420 -131.82 -28.21 63.47
N GLU A 421 -131.78 -29.50 63.80
CA GLU A 421 -130.55 -30.31 63.77
C GLU A 421 -129.94 -30.38 62.35
N VAL A 422 -130.77 -30.63 61.32
CA VAL A 422 -130.29 -30.63 59.93
C VAL A 422 -129.85 -29.23 59.49
N GLN A 423 -130.54 -28.16 59.91
CA GLN A 423 -130.13 -26.78 59.64
C GLN A 423 -128.75 -26.47 60.25
N GLN A 424 -128.45 -26.97 61.44
CA GLN A 424 -127.12 -26.82 62.05
C GLN A 424 -126.04 -27.51 61.19
N VAL A 425 -126.25 -28.78 60.80
CA VAL A 425 -125.31 -29.54 59.95
C VAL A 425 -125.12 -28.85 58.59
N VAL A 426 -126.20 -28.36 57.98
CA VAL A 426 -126.15 -27.63 56.71
C VAL A 426 -125.45 -26.26 56.87
N GLY A 427 -125.59 -25.61 58.02
CA GLY A 427 -124.87 -24.39 58.37
C GLY A 427 -123.36 -24.61 58.48
N GLU A 428 -122.95 -25.66 59.21
CA GLU A 428 -121.54 -26.09 59.29
C GLU A 428 -120.99 -26.48 57.91
N LEU A 429 -121.77 -27.19 57.09
CA LEU A 429 -121.41 -27.51 55.70
C LEU A 429 -121.19 -26.26 54.87
N THR A 430 -122.08 -25.26 54.96
CA THR A 430 -121.95 -23.99 54.23
C THR A 430 -120.68 -23.24 54.62
N GLN A 431 -120.34 -23.21 55.92
CA GLN A 431 -119.11 -22.60 56.40
C GLN A 431 -117.87 -23.32 55.87
N ASN A 432 -117.87 -24.65 55.88
CA ASN A 432 -116.77 -25.47 55.35
C ASN A 432 -116.60 -25.29 53.84
N VAL A 433 -117.69 -25.21 53.08
CA VAL A 433 -117.67 -24.92 51.64
C VAL A 433 -117.08 -23.54 51.36
N SER A 434 -117.50 -22.49 52.07
CA SER A 434 -116.93 -21.14 51.94
C SER A 434 -115.42 -21.12 52.22
N LYS A 435 -114.99 -21.83 53.27
CA LYS A 435 -113.57 -21.99 53.60
C LYS A 435 -112.81 -22.72 52.48
N ALA A 436 -113.39 -23.77 51.89
CA ALA A 436 -112.79 -24.50 50.77
C ALA A 436 -112.62 -23.61 49.53
N VAL A 437 -113.62 -22.78 49.18
CA VAL A 437 -113.51 -21.82 48.07
C VAL A 437 -112.37 -20.82 48.30
N SER A 438 -112.25 -20.27 49.52
CA SER A 438 -111.17 -19.34 49.86
C SER A 438 -109.77 -19.97 49.73
N ILE A 439 -109.61 -21.21 50.22
CA ILE A 439 -108.36 -21.97 50.08
C ILE A 439 -108.05 -22.23 48.60
N MET A 440 -109.04 -22.60 47.79
CA MET A 440 -108.87 -22.83 46.35
C MET A 440 -108.45 -21.55 45.61
N GLN A 441 -109.06 -20.39 45.92
CA GLN A 441 -108.64 -19.10 45.34
C GLN A 441 -107.18 -18.76 45.69
N GLN A 442 -106.77 -19.03 46.93
CA GLN A 442 -105.38 -18.84 47.33
C GLN A 442 -104.44 -19.82 46.62
N ALA A 443 -104.86 -21.07 46.42
CA ALA A 443 -104.09 -22.07 45.71
C ALA A 443 -103.91 -21.72 44.22
N VAL A 444 -104.92 -21.14 43.55
CA VAL A 444 -104.80 -20.59 42.19
C VAL A 444 -103.76 -19.47 42.14
N LYS A 445 -103.80 -18.52 43.09
CA LYS A 445 -102.81 -17.43 43.17
C LYS A 445 -101.40 -17.97 43.38
N ASN A 446 -101.24 -18.95 44.27
CA ASN A 446 -99.95 -19.56 44.54
C ASN A 446 -99.41 -20.31 43.29
N ALA A 447 -100.26 -21.04 42.57
CA ALA A 447 -99.89 -21.72 41.34
C ALA A 447 -99.46 -20.72 40.24
N ALA A 448 -100.17 -19.60 40.10
CA ALA A 448 -99.79 -18.53 39.17
C ALA A 448 -98.44 -17.91 39.53
N HIS A 449 -98.21 -17.60 40.81
CA HIS A 449 -96.92 -17.08 41.28
C HIS A 449 -95.77 -18.09 41.11
N SER A 450 -96.02 -19.38 41.33
CA SER A 450 -95.02 -20.43 41.02
C SER A 450 -94.67 -20.50 39.53
N ALA A 451 -95.65 -20.28 38.63
CA ALA A 451 -95.39 -20.23 37.19
C ALA A 451 -94.55 -18.99 36.81
N GLU A 452 -94.79 -17.84 37.43
CA GLU A 452 -94.01 -16.62 37.21
C GLU A 452 -92.55 -16.81 37.66
N LEU A 453 -92.31 -17.29 38.88
CA LEU A 453 -90.97 -17.58 39.39
C LEU A 453 -90.21 -18.60 38.52
N ALA A 454 -90.91 -19.64 38.04
CA ALA A 454 -90.30 -20.62 37.15
C ALA A 454 -89.95 -20.02 35.77
N SER A 455 -90.77 -19.07 35.27
CA SER A 455 -90.50 -18.33 34.04
C SER A 455 -89.27 -17.43 34.18
N ASP A 456 -89.17 -16.69 35.29
CA ASP A 456 -88.02 -15.81 35.57
C ASP A 456 -86.71 -16.60 35.72
N ALA A 457 -86.79 -17.76 36.38
CA ALA A 457 -85.67 -18.69 36.45
C ALA A 457 -85.26 -19.21 35.06
N GLY A 458 -86.24 -19.53 34.20
CA GLY A 458 -85.99 -19.93 32.81
C GLY A 458 -85.25 -18.84 32.00
N SER A 459 -85.69 -17.59 32.10
CA SER A 459 -85.04 -16.43 31.46
C SER A 459 -83.59 -16.24 31.94
N SER A 460 -83.36 -16.37 33.25
CA SER A 460 -82.02 -16.28 33.84
C SER A 460 -81.10 -17.39 33.34
N ILE A 461 -81.61 -18.62 33.19
CA ILE A 461 -80.86 -19.76 32.65
C ILE A 461 -80.52 -19.55 31.17
N GLU A 462 -81.41 -18.96 30.38
CA GLU A 462 -81.16 -18.64 28.98
C GLU A 462 -80.04 -17.59 28.84
N GLN A 463 -80.03 -16.55 29.68
CA GLN A 463 -78.93 -15.58 29.74
C GLN A 463 -77.60 -16.24 30.10
N ILE A 464 -77.58 -17.11 31.13
CA ILE A 464 -76.39 -17.88 31.50
C ILE A 464 -75.91 -18.74 30.33
N SER A 465 -76.81 -19.39 29.60
CA SER A 465 -76.47 -20.19 28.42
C SER A 465 -75.78 -19.35 27.34
N GLY A 466 -76.24 -18.12 27.11
CA GLY A 466 -75.62 -17.16 26.18
C GLY A 466 -74.19 -16.79 26.59
N GLU A 467 -73.97 -16.45 27.86
CA GLU A 467 -72.63 -16.12 28.40
C GLU A 467 -71.69 -17.32 28.32
N VAL A 468 -72.17 -18.53 28.61
CA VAL A 468 -71.39 -19.76 28.50
C VAL A 468 -70.98 -20.05 27.05
N GLN A 469 -71.86 -19.80 26.09
CA GLN A 469 -71.54 -19.92 24.66
C GLN A 469 -70.42 -18.94 24.26
N GLN A 470 -70.47 -17.71 24.79
CA GLN A 470 -69.43 -16.70 24.57
C GLN A 470 -68.08 -17.13 25.17
N ILE A 471 -68.08 -17.73 26.36
CA ILE A 471 -66.86 -18.30 26.98
C ILE A 471 -66.26 -19.41 26.10
N SER A 472 -67.09 -20.29 25.54
CA SER A 472 -66.62 -21.34 24.62
C SER A 472 -65.93 -20.75 23.38
N LEU A 473 -66.51 -19.70 22.79
CA LEU A 473 -65.93 -19.00 21.65
C LEU A 473 -64.60 -18.31 21.99
N LEU A 474 -64.50 -17.66 23.16
CA LEU A 474 -63.26 -17.05 23.63
C LEU A 474 -62.16 -18.08 23.84
N ASN A 475 -62.48 -19.24 24.41
CA ASN A 475 -61.50 -20.31 24.58
C ASN A 475 -60.99 -20.87 23.25
N ALA A 476 -61.86 -20.96 22.23
CA ALA A 476 -61.44 -21.35 20.89
C ALA A 476 -60.47 -20.33 20.26
N GLN A 477 -60.71 -19.02 20.47
CA GLN A 477 -59.80 -17.97 20.04
C GLN A 477 -58.45 -18.02 20.79
N ILE A 478 -58.47 -18.27 22.09
CA ILE A 478 -57.25 -18.46 22.89
C ILE A 478 -56.45 -19.65 22.34
N ALA A 479 -57.10 -20.78 22.06
CA ALA A 479 -56.43 -21.95 21.47
C ALA A 479 -55.75 -21.61 20.14
N ALA A 480 -56.44 -20.94 19.22
CA ALA A 480 -55.85 -20.50 17.94
C ALA A 480 -54.68 -19.52 18.13
N ALA A 481 -54.80 -18.56 19.05
CA ALA A 481 -53.73 -17.63 19.37
C ALA A 481 -52.51 -18.34 19.98
N THR A 482 -52.73 -19.37 20.81
CA THR A 482 -51.62 -20.18 21.36
C THR A 482 -50.90 -20.99 20.30
N GLU A 483 -51.60 -21.54 19.30
CA GLU A 483 -50.94 -22.22 18.16
C GLU A 483 -50.05 -21.26 17.36
N GLU A 484 -50.53 -20.04 17.11
CA GLU A 484 -49.74 -18.99 16.46
C GLU A 484 -48.50 -18.63 17.30
N GLN A 485 -48.66 -18.45 18.61
CA GLN A 485 -47.54 -18.19 19.53
C GLN A 485 -46.51 -19.33 19.54
N THR A 486 -46.94 -20.59 19.46
CA THR A 486 -46.01 -21.73 19.34
C THR A 486 -45.18 -21.64 18.06
N MET A 487 -45.81 -21.37 16.91
CA MET A 487 -45.09 -21.21 15.63
C MET A 487 -44.08 -20.06 15.68
N VAL A 488 -44.47 -18.93 16.26
CA VAL A 488 -43.57 -17.77 16.41
C VAL A 488 -42.38 -18.11 17.33
N ALA A 489 -42.63 -18.80 18.44
CA ALA A 489 -41.57 -19.22 19.36
C ALA A 489 -40.58 -20.18 18.69
N GLU A 490 -41.07 -21.17 17.93
CA GLU A 490 -40.22 -22.08 17.14
C GLU A 490 -39.36 -21.33 16.12
N GLN A 491 -39.95 -20.36 15.42
CA GLN A 491 -39.23 -19.54 14.46
C GLN A 491 -38.14 -18.69 15.13
N ILE A 492 -38.40 -18.13 16.31
CA ILE A 492 -37.41 -17.39 17.08
C ILE A 492 -36.27 -18.32 17.50
N VAL A 493 -36.56 -19.51 18.04
CA VAL A 493 -35.54 -20.51 18.41
C VAL A 493 -34.66 -20.88 17.21
N ALA A 494 -35.27 -21.15 16.05
CA ALA A 494 -34.53 -21.47 14.82
C ALA A 494 -33.64 -20.31 14.35
N ASN A 495 -34.11 -19.07 14.44
CA ASN A 495 -33.34 -17.88 14.08
C ASN A 495 -32.19 -17.64 15.06
N THR A 496 -32.41 -17.83 16.36
CA THR A 496 -31.39 -17.74 17.41
C THR A 496 -30.30 -18.79 17.21
N ALA A 497 -30.66 -20.03 16.83
CA ALA A 497 -29.69 -21.06 16.49
C ALA A 497 -28.81 -20.67 15.27
N LYS A 498 -29.41 -20.10 14.21
CA LYS A 498 -28.65 -19.56 13.07
C LYS A 498 -27.71 -18.43 13.50
N MET A 499 -28.16 -17.55 14.38
CA MET A 499 -27.38 -16.45 14.91
C MET A 499 -26.17 -16.95 15.72
N LEU A 500 -26.35 -17.95 16.58
CA LEU A 500 -25.25 -18.62 17.29
C LEU A 500 -24.21 -19.23 16.33
N SER A 501 -24.66 -19.89 15.26
CA SER A 501 -23.76 -20.39 14.21
C SER A 501 -23.04 -19.27 13.45
N SER A 502 -23.66 -18.09 13.32
CA SER A 502 -23.01 -16.92 12.72
C SER A 502 -21.93 -16.37 13.66
N PHE A 503 -22.15 -16.36 14.98
CA PHE A 503 -21.15 -15.91 15.94
C PHE A 503 -19.93 -16.81 16.00
N SER A 504 -20.11 -18.13 15.92
CA SER A 504 -18.97 -19.06 15.83
C SER A 504 -18.13 -18.80 14.58
N SER A 505 -18.78 -18.52 13.45
CA SER A 505 -18.10 -18.14 12.20
C SER A 505 -17.38 -16.78 12.34
N SER A 506 -18.03 -15.79 12.96
CA SER A 506 -17.43 -14.48 13.25
C SER A 506 -16.19 -14.61 14.14
N LYS A 507 -16.22 -15.51 15.13
CA LYS A 507 -15.06 -15.78 16.00
C LYS A 507 -13.87 -16.34 15.22
N ALA A 508 -14.11 -17.24 14.26
CA ALA A 508 -13.04 -17.74 13.38
C ALA A 508 -12.43 -16.61 12.55
N ILE A 509 -13.27 -15.76 11.94
CA ILE A 509 -12.80 -14.60 11.16
C ILE A 509 -11.99 -13.63 12.04
N GLN A 510 -12.42 -13.40 13.29
CA GLN A 510 -11.69 -12.54 14.24
C GLN A 510 -10.28 -13.09 14.53
N GLN A 511 -10.13 -14.41 14.66
CA GLN A 511 -8.82 -15.04 14.84
C GLN A 511 -7.92 -14.84 13.62
N ASP A 512 -8.46 -15.01 12.40
CA ASP A 512 -7.72 -14.80 11.16
C ASP A 512 -7.23 -13.35 11.04
N VAL A 513 -8.12 -12.37 11.31
CA VAL A 513 -7.77 -10.94 11.25
C VAL A 513 -6.75 -10.58 12.34
N HIS A 514 -6.83 -11.18 13.53
CA HIS A 514 -5.81 -11.02 14.56
C HIS A 514 -4.45 -11.57 14.10
N GLY A 515 -4.42 -12.68 13.36
CA GLY A 515 -3.22 -13.21 12.72
C GLY A 515 -2.62 -12.21 11.72
N ILE A 516 -3.45 -11.67 10.83
CA ILE A 516 -3.04 -10.67 9.83
C ILE A 516 -2.50 -9.40 10.51
N ALA A 517 -3.14 -8.92 11.57
CA ALA A 517 -2.67 -7.75 12.31
C ALA A 517 -1.27 -7.98 12.91
N ALA A 518 -1.00 -9.19 13.42
CA ALA A 518 0.32 -9.56 13.93
C ALA A 518 1.37 -9.64 12.81
N GLU A 519 1.01 -10.17 11.64
CA GLU A 519 1.89 -10.19 10.46
C GLU A 519 2.22 -8.78 9.95
N LEU A 520 1.23 -7.88 9.89
CA LEU A 520 1.44 -6.48 9.51
C LEU A 520 2.37 -5.76 10.50
N GLN A 521 2.21 -6.03 11.81
CA GLN A 521 3.10 -5.49 12.84
C GLN A 521 4.54 -5.99 12.64
N ALA A 522 4.72 -7.28 12.37
CA ALA A 522 6.03 -7.87 12.11
C ALA A 522 6.66 -7.31 10.82
N LEU A 523 5.86 -7.11 9.77
CA LEU A 523 6.30 -6.48 8.53
C LEU A 523 6.72 -5.03 8.75
N ALA A 524 5.94 -4.25 9.50
CA ALA A 524 6.27 -2.87 9.85
C ALA A 524 7.60 -2.80 10.62
N GLN A 525 7.83 -3.68 11.60
CA GLN A 525 9.10 -3.79 12.31
C GLN A 525 10.27 -4.19 11.39
N SER A 526 10.03 -5.09 10.43
CA SER A 526 11.04 -5.48 9.43
C SER A 526 11.42 -4.30 8.53
N LEU A 527 10.42 -3.57 8.01
CA LEU A 527 10.63 -2.36 7.22
C LEU A 527 11.35 -1.27 8.03
N GLN A 528 11.01 -1.11 9.31
CA GLN A 528 11.71 -0.17 10.21
C GLN A 528 13.18 -0.54 10.35
N THR A 529 13.47 -1.84 10.51
CA THR A 529 14.84 -2.35 10.61
C THR A 529 15.62 -2.18 9.31
N ILE A 530 14.97 -2.32 8.16
CA ILE A 530 15.59 -2.09 6.84
C ILE A 530 15.85 -0.59 6.65
N SER A 531 14.88 0.26 6.98
CA SER A 531 15.01 1.71 6.87
C SER A 531 16.12 2.24 7.79
N SER A 532 16.25 1.71 9.01
CA SER A 532 17.25 2.18 9.98
C SER A 532 18.68 1.78 9.63
N LYS A 533 18.91 0.81 8.72
CA LYS A 533 20.25 0.48 8.21
C LYS A 533 20.84 1.59 7.34
N PHE A 534 20.01 2.47 6.80
CA PHE A 534 20.43 3.60 6.00
C PHE A 534 20.26 4.87 6.83
N GLU A 535 21.36 5.34 7.43
CA GLU A 535 21.37 6.67 8.07
C GLU A 535 21.20 7.73 6.98
N THR A 536 20.03 8.37 6.95
CA THR A 536 19.68 9.47 6.03
C THR A 536 20.31 10.79 6.41
#